data_AF-A0A6I7WD21-F1
#
_entry.id   AF-A0A6I7WD21-F1
#
_cell.length_a   1.000
_cell.length_b   1.000
_cell.length_c   1.000
_cell.angle_alpha   90.00
_cell.angle_beta   90.00
_cell.angle_gamma   90.00
#
_symmetry.space_group_name_H-M   'P 1'
#
loop_
_entity.id
_entity.type
_entity.pdbx_description
1 polymer ?
#
loop_
_entity_poly.entity_id
_entity_poly.type
_entity_poly.pdbx_seq_one_letter_code
_entity_poly.pdbx_strand_id
1 'polypeptide(L)'
;LWMLYGFIGCTYWLLEDESGTEIAGLKFGILGFWVLSAAITVVVLVYLFIQTGAGNDTTLWLINEGREYIEAPRWADIGIVVVMLIFFYNVVMTFSQGQWSGIAGVLTLDLVALAGLYVAGMFYMTNITHEQFWWWWVIHLWVEATWEVLVGVIMAWSLMTILGVSRRIVTTWLYIEVALMFGSGILGLGHHYFWIGTPKYWLTIGGFFSALEPIPLVAMVVHAVYDS
;
A
#
# COMPACT_ATOMS: atom_id res chain seq x y z
N LEU A 1 -7.49 -2.08 -6.82
CA LEU A 1 -8.64 -1.27 -6.32
C LEU A 1 -9.51 -2.02 -5.32
N TRP A 2 -10.16 -3.14 -5.67
CA TRP A 2 -11.05 -3.85 -4.73
C TRP A 2 -10.34 -4.33 -3.45
N MET A 3 -9.07 -4.76 -3.55
CA MET A 3 -8.25 -5.12 -2.38
C MET A 3 -8.09 -3.93 -1.43
N LEU A 4 -7.75 -2.75 -1.97
CA LEU A 4 -7.62 -1.52 -1.19
C LEU A 4 -8.93 -1.12 -0.49
N TYR A 5 -10.10 -1.32 -1.14
CA TYR A 5 -11.39 -1.14 -0.47
C TYR A 5 -11.58 -2.11 0.70
N GLY A 6 -11.23 -3.38 0.51
CA GLY A 6 -11.30 -4.39 1.56
C GLY A 6 -10.40 -4.03 2.75
N PHE A 7 -9.16 -3.67 2.46
CA PHE A 7 -8.17 -3.19 3.43
C PHE A 7 -8.65 -1.99 4.24
N ILE A 8 -9.07 -0.91 3.56
CA ILE A 8 -9.59 0.30 4.22
C ILE A 8 -10.82 -0.03 5.06
N GLY A 9 -11.74 -0.85 4.54
CA GLY A 9 -12.93 -1.29 5.25
C GLY A 9 -12.59 -2.06 6.53
N CYS A 10 -11.68 -3.03 6.44
CA CYS A 10 -11.17 -3.78 7.61
C CYS A 10 -10.50 -2.85 8.62
N THR A 11 -9.73 -1.86 8.18
CA THR A 11 -9.11 -0.89 9.09
C THR A 11 -10.15 -0.03 9.81
N TYR A 12 -11.18 0.45 9.11
CA TYR A 12 -12.29 1.15 9.77
C TYR A 12 -13.04 0.25 10.76
N TRP A 13 -13.15 -1.04 10.47
CA TRP A 13 -13.77 -2.00 11.39
C TRP A 13 -12.97 -2.17 12.69
N LEU A 14 -11.64 -2.29 12.60
CA LEU A 14 -10.79 -2.52 13.78
C LEU A 14 -10.43 -1.23 14.56
N LEU A 15 -10.60 -0.06 13.95
CA LEU A 15 -10.16 1.23 14.50
C LEU A 15 -10.75 1.52 15.88
N GLU A 16 -12.06 1.36 16.07
CA GLU A 16 -12.72 1.65 17.34
C GLU A 16 -12.35 0.63 18.42
N ASP A 17 -12.23 -0.64 18.04
CA ASP A 17 -11.87 -1.73 18.96
C ASP A 17 -10.44 -1.55 19.49
N GLU A 18 -9.49 -1.26 18.58
CA GLU A 18 -8.08 -1.11 18.95
C GLU A 18 -7.78 0.21 19.66
N SER A 19 -8.51 1.30 19.33
CA SER A 19 -8.31 2.61 19.96
C SER A 19 -9.15 2.83 21.22
N GLY A 20 -10.26 2.09 21.40
CA GLY A 20 -11.21 2.28 22.48
C GLY A 20 -12.03 3.59 22.40
N THR A 21 -12.10 4.22 21.23
CA THR A 21 -12.91 5.42 20.96
C THR A 21 -13.60 5.34 19.61
N GLU A 22 -14.69 6.08 19.43
CA GLU A 22 -15.34 6.23 18.12
C GLU A 22 -14.39 6.82 17.06
N ILE A 23 -14.58 6.44 15.79
CA ILE A 23 -13.75 6.92 14.68
C ILE A 23 -13.83 8.44 14.54
N ALA A 24 -12.68 9.09 14.65
CA ALA A 24 -12.53 10.50 14.32
C ALA A 24 -12.71 10.70 12.82
N GLY A 25 -13.61 11.61 12.43
CA GLY A 25 -13.78 11.99 11.03
C GLY A 25 -14.48 10.97 10.13
N LEU A 26 -15.25 10.02 10.68
CA LEU A 26 -15.97 9.00 9.90
C LEU A 26 -16.78 9.56 8.72
N LYS A 27 -17.39 10.74 8.89
CA LYS A 27 -18.11 11.45 7.81
C LYS A 27 -17.23 11.73 6.59
N PHE A 28 -15.97 12.13 6.81
CA PHE A 28 -15.00 12.33 5.74
C PHE A 28 -14.57 11.00 5.12
N GLY A 29 -14.46 9.93 5.92
CA GLY A 29 -14.20 8.59 5.41
C GLY A 29 -15.30 8.10 4.45
N ILE A 30 -16.57 8.27 4.85
CA ILE A 30 -17.74 7.94 4.02
C ILE A 30 -17.78 8.80 2.76
N LEU A 31 -17.50 10.10 2.88
CA LEU A 31 -17.39 10.99 1.72
C LEU A 31 -16.28 10.51 0.76
N GLY A 32 -15.10 10.20 1.30
CA GLY A 32 -13.96 9.69 0.54
C GLY A 32 -14.28 8.40 -0.18
N PHE A 33 -15.00 7.47 0.46
CA PHE A 33 -15.49 6.23 -0.16
C PHE A 33 -16.33 6.54 -1.41
N TRP A 34 -17.36 7.38 -1.28
CA TRP A 34 -18.24 7.70 -2.41
C TRP A 34 -17.53 8.49 -3.51
N VAL A 35 -16.65 9.42 -3.15
CA VAL A 35 -15.83 10.18 -4.11
C VAL A 35 -14.93 9.23 -4.90
N LEU A 36 -14.23 8.32 -4.22
CA LEU A 36 -13.37 7.33 -4.87
C LEU A 36 -14.18 6.38 -5.77
N SER A 37 -15.33 5.89 -5.31
CA SER A 37 -16.18 5.00 -6.10
C SER A 37 -16.73 5.69 -7.35
N ALA A 38 -17.13 6.96 -7.23
CA ALA A 38 -17.56 7.76 -8.36
C ALA A 38 -16.40 8.00 -9.35
N ALA A 39 -15.22 8.38 -8.86
CA ALA A 39 -14.03 8.57 -9.70
C ALA A 39 -13.66 7.30 -10.48
N ILE A 40 -13.61 6.14 -9.80
CA ILE A 40 -13.34 4.84 -10.44
C ILE A 40 -14.40 4.54 -11.49
N THR A 41 -15.68 4.77 -11.18
CA THR A 41 -16.77 4.55 -12.14
C THR A 41 -16.58 5.40 -13.39
N VAL A 42 -16.24 6.68 -13.24
CA VAL A 42 -15.95 7.58 -14.36
C VAL A 42 -14.75 7.08 -15.17
N VAL A 43 -13.64 6.71 -14.53
CA VAL A 43 -12.44 6.19 -15.22
C VAL A 43 -12.78 4.92 -16.00
N VAL A 44 -13.51 3.98 -15.41
CA VAL A 44 -13.94 2.74 -16.08
C VAL A 44 -14.83 3.05 -17.29
N LEU A 45 -15.79 3.98 -17.16
CA LEU A 45 -16.63 4.38 -18.28
C LEU A 45 -15.81 5.03 -19.39
N VAL A 46 -14.85 5.90 -19.05
CA VAL A 46 -13.91 6.49 -20.02
C VAL A 46 -13.16 5.39 -20.77
N TYR A 47 -12.62 4.40 -20.06
CA TYR A 47 -11.94 3.27 -20.69
C TYR A 47 -12.84 2.40 -21.56
N LEU A 48 -14.13 2.29 -21.26
CA LEU A 48 -15.07 1.53 -22.09
C LEU A 48 -15.44 2.28 -23.39
N PHE A 49 -15.58 3.60 -23.33
CA PHE A 49 -16.00 4.40 -24.49
C PHE A 49 -14.84 4.94 -25.34
N ILE A 50 -13.65 5.11 -24.76
CA ILE A 50 -12.47 5.69 -25.43
C ILE A 50 -11.36 4.65 -25.45
N GLN A 51 -11.30 3.89 -26.54
CA GLN A 51 -10.36 2.77 -26.74
C GLN A 51 -9.06 3.17 -27.45
N THR A 52 -9.06 4.31 -28.15
CA THR A 52 -7.93 4.76 -28.97
C THR A 52 -7.75 6.27 -28.83
N GLY A 53 -6.53 6.75 -29.02
CA GLY A 53 -6.20 8.16 -28.90
C GLY A 53 -4.72 8.42 -29.10
N ALA A 54 -4.34 9.70 -29.22
CA ALA A 54 -2.94 10.11 -29.24
C ALA A 54 -2.34 10.03 -27.83
N GLY A 55 -1.05 9.73 -27.70
CA GLY A 55 -0.34 9.89 -26.43
C GLY A 55 0.11 11.34 -26.25
N ASN A 56 -0.64 12.14 -25.50
CA ASN A 56 -0.29 13.53 -25.20
C ASN A 56 -0.75 13.95 -23.80
N ASP A 57 -0.46 15.18 -23.39
CA ASP A 57 -0.83 15.68 -22.06
C ASP A 57 -2.34 15.64 -21.83
N THR A 58 -3.17 15.84 -22.86
CA THR A 58 -4.63 15.78 -22.71
C THR A 58 -5.08 14.37 -22.35
N THR A 59 -4.52 13.34 -23.01
CA THR A 59 -4.85 11.95 -22.67
C THR A 59 -4.29 11.53 -21.32
N LEU A 60 -3.07 11.97 -20.97
CA LEU A 60 -2.49 11.74 -19.64
C LEU A 60 -3.39 12.30 -18.54
N TRP A 61 -3.90 13.52 -18.74
CA TRP A 61 -4.71 14.18 -17.74
C TRP A 61 -6.13 13.64 -17.64
N LEU A 62 -6.76 13.23 -18.75
CA LEU A 62 -8.21 12.96 -18.78
C LEU A 62 -8.59 11.50 -19.07
N ILE A 63 -7.73 10.76 -19.77
CA ILE A 63 -8.04 9.42 -20.27
C ILE A 63 -7.20 8.39 -19.53
N ASN A 64 -5.92 8.23 -19.89
CA ASN A 64 -5.00 7.28 -19.28
C ASN A 64 -3.55 7.78 -19.37
N GLU A 65 -2.69 7.37 -18.43
CA GLU A 65 -1.26 7.73 -18.45
C GLU A 65 -0.41 6.88 -19.38
N GLY A 66 -0.94 5.76 -19.88
CA GLY A 66 -0.19 4.81 -20.71
C GLY A 66 0.85 4.01 -19.93
N ARG A 67 0.69 3.90 -18.60
CA ARG A 67 1.61 3.23 -17.69
C ARG A 67 0.89 2.05 -17.04
N GLU A 68 1.37 0.84 -17.29
CA GLU A 68 0.77 -0.38 -16.73
C GLU A 68 0.63 -0.27 -15.19
N TYR A 69 -0.47 -0.71 -14.61
CA TYR A 69 -0.85 -0.60 -13.20
C TYR A 69 -1.03 0.83 -12.62
N ILE A 70 -0.59 1.88 -13.32
CA ILE A 70 -0.82 3.31 -12.99
C ILE A 70 -1.49 3.98 -14.19
N GLU A 71 -2.52 3.34 -14.75
CA GLU A 71 -3.17 3.82 -15.96
C GLU A 71 -4.12 5.00 -15.68
N ALA A 72 -4.57 5.13 -14.43
CA ALA A 72 -5.57 6.10 -14.02
C ALA A 72 -5.14 7.52 -14.43
N PRO A 73 -6.02 8.32 -15.06
CA PRO A 73 -5.65 9.66 -15.49
C PRO A 73 -5.24 10.53 -14.30
N ARG A 74 -4.39 11.53 -14.53
CA ARG A 74 -3.77 12.31 -13.45
C ARG A 74 -4.78 12.93 -12.46
N TRP A 75 -5.97 13.33 -12.91
CA TRP A 75 -7.00 13.84 -12.00
C TRP A 75 -7.49 12.78 -11.00
N ALA A 76 -7.54 11.51 -11.41
CA ALA A 76 -7.96 10.39 -10.59
C ALA A 76 -6.86 9.99 -9.61
N ASP A 77 -5.59 10.01 -10.03
CA ASP A 77 -4.44 9.82 -9.14
C ASP A 77 -4.43 10.80 -7.97
N ILE A 78 -4.64 12.09 -8.26
CA ILE A 78 -4.74 13.14 -7.22
C ILE A 78 -5.92 12.82 -6.29
N GLY A 79 -7.05 12.39 -6.84
CA GLY A 79 -8.21 11.95 -6.06
C GLY A 79 -7.89 10.79 -5.12
N ILE A 80 -7.14 9.78 -5.59
CA ILE A 80 -6.68 8.64 -4.79
C ILE A 80 -5.84 9.14 -3.62
N VAL A 81 -4.83 9.99 -3.87
CA VAL A 81 -3.98 10.54 -2.82
C VAL A 81 -4.78 11.31 -1.78
N VAL A 82 -5.71 12.16 -2.21
CA VAL A 82 -6.58 12.92 -1.28
C VAL A 82 -7.40 11.97 -0.40
N VAL A 83 -7.98 10.91 -0.96
CA VAL A 83 -8.76 9.93 -0.19
C VAL A 83 -7.87 9.13 0.77
N MET A 84 -6.65 8.76 0.35
CA MET A 84 -5.68 8.11 1.24
C MET A 84 -5.26 9.03 2.40
N LEU A 85 -5.12 10.34 2.16
CA LEU A 85 -4.80 11.31 3.21
C LEU A 85 -5.97 11.53 4.18
N ILE A 86 -7.22 11.50 3.70
CA ILE A 86 -8.41 11.51 4.57
C ILE A 86 -8.43 10.24 5.45
N PHE A 87 -8.14 9.09 4.85
CA PHE A 87 -8.07 7.83 5.59
C PHE A 87 -6.95 7.85 6.65
N PHE A 88 -5.75 8.30 6.28
CA PHE A 88 -4.64 8.53 7.19
C PHE A 88 -5.02 9.46 8.35
N TYR A 89 -5.66 10.60 8.04
CA TYR A 89 -6.13 11.54 9.05
C TYR A 89 -7.11 10.87 10.03
N ASN A 90 -8.10 10.13 9.53
CA ASN A 90 -9.08 9.45 10.39
C ASN A 90 -8.39 8.44 11.32
N VAL A 91 -7.44 7.66 10.79
CA VAL A 91 -6.66 6.68 11.58
C VAL A 91 -5.86 7.38 12.69
N VAL A 92 -5.04 8.38 12.34
CA VAL A 92 -4.18 9.10 13.29
C VAL A 92 -5.01 9.79 14.36
N MET A 93 -6.08 10.49 13.97
CA MET A 93 -6.91 11.22 14.91
C MET A 93 -7.67 10.29 15.86
N THR A 94 -8.14 9.13 15.37
CA THR A 94 -8.81 8.15 16.21
C THR A 94 -7.86 7.62 17.30
N PHE A 95 -6.66 7.19 16.92
CA PHE A 95 -5.66 6.75 17.90
C PHE A 95 -5.13 7.87 18.81
N SER A 96 -5.11 9.12 18.34
CA SER A 96 -4.72 10.27 19.16
C SER A 96 -5.75 10.63 20.23
N GLN A 97 -7.03 10.33 19.98
CA GLN A 97 -8.13 10.54 20.93
C GLN A 97 -8.34 9.35 21.87
N GLY A 98 -7.95 8.16 21.43
CA GLY A 98 -8.05 6.91 22.18
C GLY A 98 -6.69 6.41 22.69
N GLN A 99 -6.47 5.11 22.49
CA GLN A 99 -5.27 4.40 22.91
C GLN A 99 -4.27 4.25 21.76
N TRP A 100 -3.00 4.47 22.08
CA TRP A 100 -1.90 4.22 21.16
C TRP A 100 -1.25 2.87 21.43
N SER A 101 -1.45 1.92 20.52
CA SER A 101 -0.89 0.57 20.61
C SER A 101 0.29 0.35 19.66
N GLY A 102 0.93 -0.83 19.77
CA GLY A 102 1.93 -1.26 18.79
C GLY A 102 1.37 -1.41 17.37
N ILE A 103 0.13 -1.91 17.26
CA ILE A 103 -0.59 -2.04 15.98
C ILE A 103 -0.90 -0.66 15.41
N ALA A 104 -1.36 0.28 16.24
CA ALA A 104 -1.61 1.66 15.85
C ALA A 104 -0.34 2.34 15.28
N GLY A 105 0.81 2.10 15.92
CA GLY A 105 2.10 2.61 15.46
C GLY A 105 2.49 2.07 14.09
N VAL A 106 2.42 0.75 13.90
CA VAL A 106 2.74 0.10 12.61
C VAL A 106 1.80 0.58 11.51
N LEU A 107 0.49 0.56 11.75
CA LEU A 107 -0.50 1.03 10.79
C LEU A 107 -0.28 2.50 10.42
N THR A 108 -0.03 3.37 11.39
CA THR A 108 0.19 4.79 11.11
C THR A 108 1.44 5.03 10.26
N LEU A 109 2.55 4.35 10.57
CA LEU A 109 3.79 4.46 9.80
C LEU A 109 3.63 3.91 8.38
N ASP A 110 2.92 2.80 8.24
CA ASP A 110 2.61 2.21 6.95
C ASP A 110 1.80 3.15 6.06
N LEU A 111 0.76 3.81 6.61
CA LEU A 111 -0.05 4.76 5.85
C LEU A 111 0.72 5.99 5.35
N VAL A 112 1.80 6.39 6.05
CA VAL A 112 2.74 7.42 5.53
C VAL A 112 3.46 6.90 4.29
N ALA A 113 3.96 5.67 4.33
CA ALA A 113 4.59 5.03 3.18
C ALA A 113 3.58 4.81 2.03
N LEU A 114 2.36 4.37 2.34
CA LEU A 114 1.27 4.19 1.37
C LEU A 114 0.97 5.50 0.62
N ALA A 115 0.84 6.63 1.30
CA ALA A 115 0.62 7.90 0.62
C ALA A 115 1.88 8.37 -0.15
N GLY A 116 3.06 8.28 0.49
CA GLY A 116 4.30 8.80 -0.06
C GLY A 116 4.80 8.05 -1.30
N LEU A 117 4.74 6.73 -1.29
CA LEU A 117 5.17 5.89 -2.42
C LEU A 117 4.26 6.06 -3.63
N TYR A 118 2.95 6.22 -3.44
CA TYR A 118 2.04 6.53 -4.55
C TYR A 118 2.42 7.86 -5.22
N VAL A 119 2.66 8.90 -4.41
CA VAL A 119 3.08 10.22 -4.91
C VAL A 119 4.42 10.14 -5.66
N ALA A 120 5.36 9.30 -5.21
CA ALA A 120 6.64 9.11 -5.91
C ALA A 120 6.45 8.61 -7.36
N GLY A 121 5.41 7.82 -7.61
CA GLY A 121 5.06 7.34 -8.95
C GLY A 121 4.24 8.30 -9.81
N MET A 122 3.79 9.45 -9.29
CA MET A 122 2.92 10.38 -10.02
C MET A 122 3.66 11.32 -10.98
N PHE A 123 4.99 11.30 -11.04
CA PHE A 123 5.72 12.16 -11.96
C PHE A 123 6.02 11.41 -13.27
N TYR A 124 5.78 12.08 -14.40
CA TYR A 124 6.13 11.53 -15.71
C TYR A 124 7.56 11.90 -16.09
N MET A 125 8.35 10.92 -16.54
CA MET A 125 9.72 11.09 -17.01
C MET A 125 9.83 10.69 -18.48
N THR A 126 10.57 11.46 -19.28
CA THR A 126 10.76 11.16 -20.71
C THR A 126 11.77 10.05 -20.98
N ASN A 127 12.66 9.79 -20.03
CA ASN A 127 13.59 8.66 -20.10
C ASN A 127 12.94 7.41 -19.50
N ILE A 128 12.78 6.36 -20.31
CA ILE A 128 12.10 5.13 -19.91
C ILE A 128 12.76 4.41 -18.72
N THR A 129 14.07 4.47 -18.57
CA THR A 129 14.77 3.90 -17.41
C THR A 129 14.40 4.63 -16.13
N HIS A 130 14.36 5.97 -16.17
CA HIS A 130 13.96 6.78 -15.01
C HIS A 130 12.47 6.65 -14.71
N GLU A 131 11.63 6.53 -15.74
CA GLU A 131 10.19 6.29 -15.58
C GLU A 131 9.97 4.93 -14.88
N GLN A 132 10.52 3.85 -15.42
CA GLN A 132 10.36 2.51 -14.84
C GLN A 132 10.98 2.42 -13.44
N PHE A 133 12.07 3.15 -13.17
CA PHE A 133 12.64 3.22 -11.82
C PHE A 133 11.60 3.66 -10.80
N TRP A 134 10.91 4.80 -11.01
CA TRP A 134 9.89 5.29 -10.08
C TRP A 134 8.59 4.49 -10.13
N TRP A 135 8.27 3.93 -11.29
CA TRP A 135 7.14 3.04 -11.46
C TRP A 135 7.23 1.82 -10.51
N TRP A 136 8.40 1.19 -10.40
CA TRP A 136 8.59 0.06 -9.49
C TRP A 136 8.51 0.45 -8.01
N TRP A 137 8.69 1.72 -7.64
CA TRP A 137 8.39 2.15 -6.27
C TRP A 137 6.91 2.05 -5.94
N VAL A 138 6.02 2.21 -6.92
CA VAL A 138 4.60 1.95 -6.72
C VAL A 138 4.33 0.46 -6.82
N ILE A 139 4.75 -0.19 -7.90
CA ILE A 139 4.29 -1.56 -8.14
C ILE A 139 4.88 -2.56 -7.14
N HIS A 140 6.14 -2.37 -6.74
CA HIS A 140 6.77 -3.27 -5.79
C HIS A 140 6.67 -2.71 -4.35
N LEU A 141 7.15 -1.49 -4.06
CA LEU A 141 7.09 -1.02 -2.66
C LEU A 141 5.68 -0.62 -2.21
N TRP A 142 4.90 0.07 -3.03
CA TRP A 142 3.55 0.45 -2.61
C TRP A 142 2.63 -0.77 -2.55
N VAL A 143 2.58 -1.63 -3.58
CA VAL A 143 1.71 -2.83 -3.53
C VAL A 143 2.28 -3.91 -2.61
N GLU A 144 3.52 -4.34 -2.77
CA GLU A 144 4.04 -5.47 -2.02
C GLU A 144 4.38 -5.06 -0.58
N ALA A 145 5.20 -4.03 -0.39
CA ALA A 145 5.62 -3.66 0.97
C ALA A 145 4.47 -3.08 1.81
N THR A 146 3.83 -1.99 1.38
CA THR A 146 2.84 -1.35 2.28
C THR A 146 1.58 -2.19 2.47
N TRP A 147 1.10 -2.90 1.43
CA TRP A 147 -0.09 -3.72 1.61
C TRP A 147 0.20 -4.96 2.46
N GLU A 148 1.41 -5.53 2.41
CA GLU A 148 1.80 -6.63 3.30
C GLU A 148 1.81 -6.17 4.76
N VAL A 149 2.34 -4.98 5.08
CA VAL A 149 2.24 -4.45 6.45
C VAL A 149 0.79 -4.24 6.87
N LEU A 150 -0.03 -3.68 5.98
CA LEU A 150 -1.44 -3.42 6.28
C LEU A 150 -2.23 -4.71 6.51
N VAL A 151 -1.95 -5.76 5.73
CA VAL A 151 -2.48 -7.11 5.97
C VAL A 151 -1.96 -7.67 7.30
N GLY A 152 -0.67 -7.50 7.61
CA GLY A 152 -0.07 -7.91 8.88
C GLY A 152 -0.74 -7.26 10.08
N VAL A 153 -1.09 -5.97 9.99
CA VAL A 153 -1.87 -5.24 11.00
C VAL A 153 -3.27 -5.84 11.17
N ILE A 154 -3.99 -6.07 10.08
CA ILE A 154 -5.35 -6.64 10.10
C ILE A 154 -5.31 -8.07 10.67
N MET A 155 -4.31 -8.86 10.28
CA MET A 155 -4.12 -10.22 10.75
C MET A 155 -3.76 -10.25 12.23
N ALA A 156 -2.86 -9.37 12.66
CA ALA A 156 -2.50 -9.20 14.07
C ALA A 156 -3.73 -8.92 14.93
N TRP A 157 -4.54 -7.94 14.54
CA TRP A 157 -5.79 -7.64 15.24
C TRP A 157 -6.75 -8.84 15.22
N SER A 158 -6.95 -9.47 14.07
CA SER A 158 -7.85 -10.62 13.91
C SER A 158 -7.46 -11.81 14.79
N LEU A 159 -6.17 -12.12 14.89
CA LEU A 159 -5.65 -13.19 15.76
C LEU A 159 -5.93 -12.93 17.23
N MET A 160 -5.80 -11.69 17.68
CA MET A 160 -6.13 -11.32 19.06
C MET A 160 -7.64 -11.43 19.32
N THR A 161 -8.46 -10.89 18.41
CA THR A 161 -9.91 -10.75 18.65
C THR A 161 -10.68 -12.06 18.42
N ILE A 162 -10.30 -12.86 17.42
CA ILE A 162 -11.01 -14.09 17.05
C ILE A 162 -10.47 -15.30 17.81
N LEU A 163 -9.14 -15.41 17.90
CA LEU A 163 -8.46 -16.59 18.45
C LEU A 163 -7.94 -16.37 19.88
N GLY A 164 -8.01 -15.14 20.41
CA GLY A 164 -7.54 -14.83 21.75
C GLY A 164 -6.02 -14.92 21.91
N VAL A 165 -5.25 -14.84 20.81
CA VAL A 165 -3.78 -14.91 20.87
C VAL A 165 -3.25 -13.73 21.67
N SER A 166 -2.25 -13.97 22.52
CA SER A 166 -1.72 -12.90 23.37
C SER A 166 -1.16 -11.74 22.54
N ARG A 167 -1.52 -10.51 22.92
CA ARG A 167 -1.04 -9.28 22.27
C ARG A 167 0.48 -9.24 22.13
N ARG A 168 1.21 -9.67 23.16
CA ARG A 168 2.68 -9.71 23.15
C ARG A 168 3.23 -10.56 22.02
N ILE A 169 2.68 -11.75 21.80
CA ILE A 169 3.13 -12.66 20.74
C ILE A 169 2.85 -12.02 19.38
N VAL A 170 1.62 -11.58 19.16
CA VAL A 170 1.18 -11.00 17.89
C VAL A 170 2.02 -9.77 17.53
N THR A 171 2.19 -8.80 18.44
CA THR A 171 2.97 -7.60 18.15
C THR A 171 4.45 -7.90 17.93
N THR A 172 5.00 -8.93 18.59
CA THR A 172 6.39 -9.34 18.37
C THR A 172 6.58 -9.87 16.96
N TRP A 173 5.70 -10.77 16.52
CA TRP A 173 5.75 -11.31 15.16
C TRP A 173 5.47 -10.24 14.10
N LEU A 174 4.50 -9.35 14.33
CA LEU A 174 4.24 -8.21 13.44
C LEU A 174 5.52 -7.37 13.25
N TYR A 175 6.25 -7.07 14.32
CA TYR A 175 7.48 -6.29 14.20
C TYR A 175 8.61 -7.05 13.49
N ILE A 176 8.71 -8.37 13.72
CA ILE A 176 9.68 -9.22 13.01
C ILE A 176 9.36 -9.24 11.52
N GLU A 177 8.09 -9.44 11.16
CA GLU A 177 7.62 -9.47 9.77
C GLU A 177 7.89 -8.14 9.07
N VAL A 178 7.50 -7.02 9.68
CA VAL A 178 7.79 -5.67 9.17
C VAL A 178 9.28 -5.43 9.00
N ALA A 179 10.11 -5.87 9.96
CA ALA A 179 11.56 -5.71 9.88
C ALA A 179 12.20 -6.57 8.78
N LEU A 180 11.76 -7.82 8.62
CA LEU A 180 12.23 -8.71 7.57
C LEU A 180 11.82 -8.18 6.20
N MET A 181 10.56 -7.80 6.04
CA MET A 181 10.02 -7.27 4.80
C MET A 181 10.75 -5.99 4.38
N PHE A 182 10.93 -5.00 5.26
CA PHE A 182 11.70 -3.80 4.88
C PHE A 182 13.19 -4.09 4.69
N GLY A 183 13.75 -5.03 5.46
CA GLY A 183 15.15 -5.42 5.39
C GLY A 183 15.52 -6.09 4.06
N SER A 184 14.59 -6.83 3.45
CA SER A 184 14.76 -7.44 2.13
C SER A 184 14.14 -6.60 1.00
N GLY A 185 12.86 -6.26 1.09
CA GLY A 185 12.05 -5.71 -0.01
C GLY A 185 12.49 -4.33 -0.51
N ILE A 186 13.00 -3.43 0.36
CA ILE A 186 13.43 -2.09 -0.09
C ILE A 186 14.54 -2.18 -1.13
N LEU A 187 15.53 -3.04 -0.90
CA LEU A 187 16.64 -3.25 -1.84
C LEU A 187 16.36 -4.40 -2.82
N GLY A 188 15.46 -5.31 -2.47
CA GLY A 188 14.98 -6.40 -3.30
C GLY A 188 14.21 -5.93 -4.52
N LEU A 189 13.54 -4.77 -4.43
CA LEU A 189 13.11 -3.92 -5.55
C LEU A 189 14.11 -3.89 -6.73
N GLY A 190 15.40 -3.94 -6.43
CA GLY A 190 16.48 -3.97 -7.41
C GLY A 190 16.38 -5.11 -8.44
N HIS A 191 15.65 -6.19 -8.17
CA HIS A 191 15.44 -7.27 -9.14
C HIS A 191 14.66 -6.85 -10.38
N HIS A 192 13.90 -5.77 -10.26
CA HIS A 192 13.21 -5.13 -11.36
C HIS A 192 14.12 -4.21 -12.17
N TYR A 193 15.30 -3.88 -11.64
CA TYR A 193 16.23 -2.95 -12.27
C TYR A 193 17.26 -3.63 -13.16
N PHE A 194 17.28 -4.98 -13.21
CA PHE A 194 18.28 -5.76 -13.93
C PHE A 194 18.41 -5.38 -15.41
N TRP A 195 17.27 -5.10 -16.07
CA TRP A 195 17.22 -4.99 -17.52
C TRP A 195 16.60 -3.70 -18.04
N ILE A 196 16.30 -2.74 -17.15
CA ILE A 196 15.64 -1.47 -17.53
C ILE A 196 16.63 -0.35 -17.85
N GLY A 197 17.95 -0.62 -17.81
CA GLY A 197 19.01 0.36 -18.12
C GLY A 197 19.66 1.02 -16.90
N THR A 198 19.40 0.53 -15.69
CA THR A 198 20.09 1.02 -14.48
C THR A 198 21.56 0.52 -14.41
N PRO A 199 22.40 1.11 -13.55
CA PRO A 199 23.77 0.63 -13.37
C PRO A 199 23.87 -0.82 -12.91
N LYS A 200 24.93 -1.51 -13.36
CA LYS A 200 25.15 -2.96 -13.14
C LYS A 200 25.15 -3.41 -11.67
N TYR A 201 25.43 -2.52 -10.72
CA TYR A 201 25.43 -2.88 -9.29
C TYR A 201 24.07 -3.38 -8.80
N TRP A 202 22.97 -2.97 -9.45
CA TRP A 202 21.62 -3.45 -9.11
C TRP A 202 21.44 -4.94 -9.34
N LEU A 203 22.20 -5.56 -10.26
CA LEU A 203 22.17 -7.02 -10.44
C LEU A 203 22.58 -7.75 -9.16
N THR A 204 23.62 -7.25 -8.49
CA THR A 204 24.10 -7.84 -7.23
C THR A 204 23.23 -7.46 -6.05
N ILE A 205 22.86 -6.17 -5.92
CA ILE A 205 22.02 -5.70 -4.81
C ILE A 205 20.64 -6.33 -4.87
N GLY A 206 19.94 -6.16 -5.99
CA GLY A 206 18.61 -6.70 -6.21
C GLY A 206 18.58 -8.21 -6.07
N GLY A 207 19.53 -8.93 -6.70
CA GLY A 207 19.58 -10.38 -6.63
C GLY A 207 19.85 -10.94 -5.22
N PHE A 208 20.64 -10.25 -4.40
CA PHE A 208 20.88 -10.67 -3.02
C PHE A 208 19.67 -10.40 -2.13
N PHE A 209 19.13 -9.18 -2.15
CA PHE A 209 18.06 -8.79 -1.26
C PHE A 209 16.70 -9.43 -1.63
N SER A 210 16.39 -9.58 -2.92
CA SER A 210 15.15 -10.26 -3.32
C SER A 210 15.18 -11.77 -3.02
N ALA A 211 16.38 -12.39 -2.99
CA ALA A 211 16.52 -13.77 -2.54
C ALA A 211 16.21 -13.96 -1.04
N LEU A 212 16.21 -12.87 -0.25
CA LEU A 212 15.82 -12.89 1.17
C LEU A 212 14.32 -12.67 1.38
N GLU A 213 13.59 -12.13 0.40
CA GLU A 213 12.14 -11.87 0.51
C GLU A 213 11.31 -13.13 0.83
N PRO A 214 11.62 -14.34 0.32
CA PRO A 214 10.88 -15.54 0.71
C PRO A 214 11.05 -15.95 2.18
N ILE A 215 12.04 -15.41 2.91
CA ILE A 215 12.33 -15.82 4.30
C ILE A 215 11.13 -15.59 5.23
N PRO A 216 10.53 -14.39 5.32
CA PRO A 216 9.34 -14.19 6.15
C PRO A 216 8.19 -15.13 5.77
N LEU A 217 7.93 -15.35 4.48
CA LEU A 217 6.88 -16.28 4.03
C LEU A 217 7.15 -17.73 4.47
N VAL A 218 8.38 -18.21 4.32
CA VAL A 218 8.78 -19.56 4.77
C VAL A 218 8.69 -19.65 6.29
N ALA A 219 9.12 -18.63 7.02
CA ALA A 219 9.03 -18.57 8.47
C ALA A 219 7.56 -18.67 8.94
N MET A 220 6.63 -17.98 8.26
CA MET A 220 5.19 -18.09 8.52
C MET A 220 4.67 -19.51 8.30
N VAL A 221 5.04 -20.17 7.20
CA VAL A 221 4.62 -21.55 6.92
C VAL A 221 5.15 -22.51 7.98
N VAL A 222 6.42 -22.38 8.36
CA VAL A 222 7.01 -23.21 9.41
C VAL A 222 6.32 -22.98 10.75
N HIS A 223 6.10 -21.73 11.15
CA HIS A 223 5.39 -21.41 12.39
C HIS A 223 3.96 -21.97 12.41
N ALA A 224 3.22 -21.80 11.31
CA ALA A 224 1.84 -22.29 11.21
C ALA A 224 1.71 -23.82 11.27
N VAL A 225 2.73 -24.57 10.80
CA VAL A 225 2.70 -26.04 10.77
C VAL A 225 3.25 -26.66 12.05
N TYR A 226 4.26 -26.06 12.67
CA TYR A 226 4.99 -26.67 13.77
C TYR A 226 4.62 -26.13 15.16
N ASP A 227 4.01 -24.95 15.26
CA ASP A 227 3.57 -24.35 16.53
C ASP A 227 2.04 -24.40 16.75
N SER A 228 1.32 -25.17 15.92
CA SER A 228 -0.11 -25.55 16.10
C SER A 228 -0.27 -26.78 16.98
#